data_AF-A0A498NML9-F1
#
_entry.id   AF-A0A498NML9-F1
#
_cell.length_a   1.000
_cell.length_b   1.000
_cell.length_c   1.000
_cell.angle_alpha   90.00
_cell.angle_beta   90.00
_cell.angle_gamma   90.00
#
_symmetry.space_group_name_H-M   'P 1'
#
loop_
_entity.id
_entity.type
_entity.pdbx_description
1 polymer ?
#
loop_
_entity_poly.entity_id
_entity_poly.type
_entity_poly.pdbx_seq_one_letter_code
_entity_poly.pdbx_strand_id
1 'polypeptide(L)'
;MIQAKLDLGKPLGDGDGQVMHSAGDENSAESKRARTTDEPRTVSLSDMFDEILQENNPFARQRTSSTAQQLDGYLSEVPIPRSNNPLEFWRTNQGRFPDLAQMARRYLSAPCTSTDSERLFSAASHVIDEKRNRLSCEKAEKLLFIKKNLPLFLKK
;
A
#
# COMPACT_ATOMS: atom_id res chain seq x y z
N MET A 1 41.28 10.84 -28.39
CA MET A 1 41.23 11.49 -29.72
C MET A 1 40.35 10.63 -30.60
N ILE A 2 39.04 10.89 -30.56
CA ILE A 2 38.21 11.35 -31.70
C ILE A 2 38.15 10.35 -32.86
N GLN A 3 36.96 9.82 -33.11
CA GLN A 3 36.35 9.62 -34.43
C GLN A 3 34.82 9.56 -34.23
N ALA A 4 34.08 10.61 -34.64
CA ALA A 4 33.52 10.87 -35.99
C ALA A 4 32.18 10.12 -36.15
N LYS A 5 30.98 10.72 -36.08
CA LYS A 5 30.36 11.78 -36.92
C LYS A 5 30.34 11.40 -38.40
N LEU A 6 29.18 11.10 -38.99
CA LEU A 6 28.37 12.06 -39.77
C LEU A 6 27.25 11.37 -40.58
N ASP A 7 26.09 12.01 -40.50
CA ASP A 7 24.94 11.94 -41.41
C ASP A 7 25.30 12.36 -42.85
N LEU A 8 24.72 11.63 -43.81
CA LEU A 8 24.30 12.13 -45.14
C LEU A 8 22.80 12.41 -45.05
N GLY A 9 22.16 13.42 -45.64
CA GLY A 9 22.53 14.45 -46.58
C GLY A 9 21.23 15.18 -47.04
N LYS A 10 21.31 16.51 -47.21
CA LYS A 10 20.90 17.36 -48.37
C LYS A 10 19.70 16.95 -49.28
N PRO A 11 19.09 17.89 -50.06
CA PRO A 11 18.32 19.10 -49.70
C PRO A 11 17.14 19.40 -50.70
N LEU A 12 16.58 20.61 -50.61
CA LEU A 12 16.14 21.51 -51.71
C LEU A 12 14.72 21.40 -52.30
N GLY A 13 14.04 22.56 -52.34
CA GLY A 13 12.91 22.87 -53.22
C GLY A 13 12.20 24.17 -52.83
N ASP A 14 12.68 25.30 -53.37
CA ASP A 14 12.03 26.64 -53.29
C ASP A 14 10.79 26.73 -54.19
N GLY A 15 9.84 27.59 -53.82
CA GLY A 15 8.69 27.96 -54.65
C GLY A 15 7.88 29.11 -54.05
N ASP A 16 8.16 30.33 -54.52
CA ASP A 16 7.42 31.57 -54.24
C ASP A 16 6.03 31.60 -54.90
N GLY A 17 5.06 32.26 -54.24
CA GLY A 17 3.74 32.57 -54.77
C GLY A 17 2.97 33.55 -53.87
N GLN A 18 2.91 34.81 -54.28
CA GLN A 18 2.35 35.99 -53.60
C GLN A 18 0.87 36.22 -53.97
N VAL A 19 -0.04 36.50 -53.02
CA VAL A 19 -1.14 37.50 -53.15
C VAL A 19 -1.62 37.96 -51.75
N MET A 20 -1.81 39.27 -51.59
CA MET A 20 -2.26 39.97 -50.38
C MET A 20 -3.79 39.93 -50.16
N HIS A 21 -4.26 40.07 -48.92
CA HIS A 21 -5.34 41.00 -48.51
C HIS A 21 -5.34 41.17 -46.97
N SER A 22 -5.54 42.40 -46.54
CA SER A 22 -5.34 42.97 -45.20
C SER A 22 -6.49 42.77 -44.22
N ALA A 23 -6.17 42.61 -42.93
CA ALA A 23 -6.58 43.46 -41.79
C ALA A 23 -6.76 42.64 -40.50
N GLY A 24 -6.11 43.07 -39.40
CA GLY A 24 -6.47 42.67 -38.03
C GLY A 24 -5.34 42.10 -37.17
N ASP A 25 -4.48 43.01 -36.68
CA ASP A 25 -3.71 43.05 -35.42
C ASP A 25 -3.28 41.76 -34.68
N GLU A 26 -1.95 41.55 -34.73
CA GLU A 26 -1.02 41.33 -33.60
C GLU A 26 -1.21 40.16 -32.62
N ASN A 27 -0.78 38.98 -33.08
CA ASN A 27 0.40 38.23 -32.62
C ASN A 27 0.88 38.33 -31.14
N SER A 28 0.99 37.17 -30.49
CA SER A 28 2.27 36.54 -30.08
C SER A 28 2.35 36.00 -28.64
N ALA A 29 2.23 34.68 -28.56
CA ALA A 29 3.14 33.74 -27.88
C ALA A 29 3.86 34.13 -26.57
N GLU A 30 3.36 33.55 -25.47
CA GLU A 30 4.03 32.68 -24.49
C GLU A 30 5.58 32.66 -24.39
N SER A 31 6.15 32.99 -23.20
CA SER A 31 7.31 32.28 -22.64
C SER A 31 7.70 32.61 -21.18
N LYS A 32 7.71 31.54 -20.35
CA LYS A 32 8.72 31.14 -19.34
C LYS A 32 8.77 31.82 -17.95
N ARG A 33 8.22 31.10 -16.97
CA ARG A 33 8.79 30.64 -15.67
C ARG A 33 10.03 31.36 -15.09
N ALA A 34 9.88 32.05 -13.95
CA ALA A 34 10.31 31.59 -12.61
C ALA A 34 10.20 32.66 -11.47
N ARG A 35 9.62 32.22 -10.34
CA ARG A 35 9.95 32.51 -8.91
C ARG A 35 9.32 33.71 -8.16
N THR A 36 8.57 33.33 -7.12
CA THR A 36 8.23 33.98 -5.84
C THR A 36 7.51 35.33 -5.84
N THR A 37 6.18 35.26 -5.70
CA THR A 37 5.40 36.16 -4.85
C THR A 37 4.52 35.30 -3.94
N ASP A 38 4.49 35.66 -2.66
CA ASP A 38 3.62 35.09 -1.62
C ASP A 38 2.18 35.52 -1.95
N GLU A 39 1.55 34.81 -2.88
CA GLU A 39 0.14 35.01 -3.21
C GLU A 39 -0.70 34.49 -2.04
N PRO A 40 -1.57 35.31 -1.44
CA PRO A 40 -2.47 34.82 -0.40
C PRO A 40 -3.26 33.68 -1.03
N ARG A 41 -3.21 32.48 -0.41
CA ARG A 41 -4.10 31.38 -0.79
C ARG A 41 -5.52 31.93 -0.70
N THR A 42 -6.11 32.27 -1.84
CA THR A 42 -7.51 32.58 -1.91
C THR A 42 -8.22 31.25 -1.78
N VAL A 43 -8.42 30.82 -0.53
CA VAL A 43 -9.31 29.70 -0.26
C VAL A 43 -10.66 30.10 -0.82
N SER A 44 -11.06 29.44 -1.90
CA SER A 44 -12.35 29.70 -2.51
C SER A 44 -13.43 29.37 -1.48
N LEU A 45 -14.55 30.09 -1.52
CA LEU A 45 -15.73 29.69 -0.75
C LEU A 45 -16.12 28.24 -1.07
N SER A 46 -15.88 27.79 -2.32
CA SER A 46 -16.04 26.40 -2.71
C SER A 46 -15.07 25.47 -1.98
N ASP A 47 -13.81 25.85 -1.78
CA ASP A 47 -12.82 25.04 -1.07
C ASP A 47 -13.18 24.90 0.41
N MET A 48 -13.65 25.99 1.05
CA MET A 48 -14.15 25.96 2.42
C MET A 48 -15.43 25.12 2.53
N PHE A 49 -16.31 25.19 1.53
CA PHE A 49 -17.53 24.38 1.50
C PHE A 49 -17.21 22.89 1.31
N ASP A 50 -16.25 22.57 0.45
CA ASP A 50 -15.76 21.21 0.23
C ASP A 50 -15.07 20.65 1.49
N GLU A 51 -14.35 21.48 2.25
CA GLU A 51 -13.77 21.11 3.54
C GLU A 51 -14.85 20.78 4.58
N ILE A 52 -15.90 21.60 4.67
CA ILE A 52 -17.05 21.37 5.58
C ILE A 52 -17.83 20.10 5.20
N LEU A 53 -18.00 19.84 3.89
CA LEU A 53 -18.64 18.61 3.41
C LEU A 53 -17.77 17.37 3.69
N GLN A 54 -16.44 17.50 3.63
CA GLN A 54 -15.50 16.43 3.99
C GLN A 54 -15.53 16.15 5.50
N GLU A 55 -15.64 17.17 6.35
CA GLU A 55 -15.76 17.01 7.82
C GLU A 55 -17.09 16.35 8.22
N ASN A 56 -18.16 16.57 7.45
CA ASN A 56 -19.48 16.01 7.69
C ASN A 56 -19.75 14.70 6.92
N ASN A 57 -18.73 14.12 6.28
CA ASN A 57 -18.87 12.84 5.60
C ASN A 57 -19.00 11.70 6.64
N PRO A 58 -20.15 10.99 6.70
CA PRO A 58 -20.34 9.88 7.65
C PRO A 58 -19.34 8.73 7.44
N PHE A 59 -18.76 8.59 6.24
CA PHE A 59 -17.71 7.61 5.97
C PHE A 59 -16.32 8.01 6.50
N ALA A 60 -16.04 9.32 6.61
CA ALA A 60 -14.78 9.82 7.17
C ALA A 60 -14.81 9.82 8.71
N ARG A 61 -15.95 10.20 9.31
CA ARG A 61 -16.16 10.20 10.77
C ARG A 61 -16.06 8.79 11.39
N GLN A 62 -16.42 7.75 10.64
CA GLN A 62 -16.28 6.37 11.13
C GLN A 62 -14.80 5.93 11.27
N ARG A 63 -13.84 6.67 10.69
CA ARG A 63 -12.43 6.29 10.80
C ARG A 63 -11.76 6.71 12.10
N THR A 64 -12.37 7.56 12.93
CA THR A 64 -11.74 8.00 14.20
C THR A 64 -12.75 8.29 15.31
N SER A 65 -13.54 7.29 15.73
CA SER A 65 -13.95 7.29 17.14
C SER A 65 -12.67 7.13 17.96
N SER A 66 -12.48 7.97 18.98
CA SER A 66 -11.32 7.88 19.88
C SER A 66 -11.15 6.42 20.34
N THR A 67 -9.91 5.93 20.47
CA THR A 67 -9.66 4.55 20.93
C THR A 67 -10.40 4.23 22.23
N ALA A 68 -10.58 5.22 23.11
CA ALA A 68 -11.40 5.10 24.32
C ALA A 68 -12.87 4.78 24.01
N GLN A 69 -13.48 5.48 23.05
CA GLN A 69 -14.87 5.21 22.63
C GLN A 69 -15.02 3.85 21.97
N GLN A 70 -14.01 3.41 21.21
CA GLN A 70 -14.00 2.06 20.64
C GLN A 70 -13.93 0.99 21.75
N LEU A 71 -13.11 1.23 22.78
CA LEU A 71 -13.01 0.37 23.96
C LEU A 71 -14.33 0.30 24.74
N ASP A 72 -14.92 1.45 25.05
CA ASP A 72 -16.21 1.52 25.77
C ASP A 72 -17.33 0.83 24.96
N GLY A 73 -17.33 1.03 23.64
CA GLY A 73 -18.24 0.36 22.73
C GLY A 73 -18.04 -1.16 22.72
N TYR A 74 -16.80 -1.65 22.74
CA TYR A 74 -16.52 -3.09 22.79
C TYR A 74 -16.89 -3.71 24.14
N LEU A 75 -16.58 -3.03 25.25
CA LEU A 75 -16.85 -3.54 26.60
C LEU A 75 -18.34 -3.56 26.97
N SER A 76 -19.16 -2.76 26.27
CA SER A 76 -20.61 -2.76 26.43
C SER A 76 -21.33 -3.81 25.56
N GLU A 77 -20.63 -4.48 24.64
CA GLU A 77 -21.22 -5.53 23.82
C GLU A 77 -21.41 -6.85 24.55
N VAL A 78 -22.38 -7.63 24.06
CA VAL A 78 -22.57 -9.01 24.50
C VAL A 78 -21.37 -9.85 24.03
N PRO A 79 -20.71 -10.60 24.91
CA PRO A 79 -19.59 -11.46 24.53
C PRO A 79 -20.01 -12.53 23.52
N ILE A 80 -19.10 -12.82 22.57
CA ILE A 80 -19.32 -13.91 21.62
C ILE A 80 -19.40 -15.27 22.36
N PRO A 81 -20.21 -16.21 21.87
CA PRO A 81 -20.22 -17.58 22.39
C PRO A 81 -18.83 -18.23 22.32
N ARG A 82 -18.51 -19.08 23.30
CA ARG A 82 -17.20 -19.78 23.37
C ARG A 82 -16.93 -20.70 22.18
N SER A 83 -17.97 -21.09 21.44
CA SER A 83 -17.86 -21.88 20.21
C SER A 83 -17.44 -21.07 18.98
N ASN A 84 -17.47 -19.73 19.03
CA ASN A 84 -17.13 -18.89 17.90
C ASN A 84 -15.64 -18.52 17.88
N ASN A 85 -15.14 -18.24 16.68
CA ASN A 85 -13.75 -17.84 16.48
C ASN A 85 -13.59 -16.33 16.75
N PRO A 86 -12.75 -15.92 17.71
CA PRO A 86 -12.53 -14.50 18.00
C PRO A 86 -11.86 -13.75 16.84
N LEU A 87 -11.03 -14.40 16.02
CA LEU A 87 -10.42 -13.78 14.84
C LEU A 87 -11.45 -13.49 13.74
N GLU A 88 -12.54 -14.26 13.67
CA GLU A 88 -13.66 -13.99 12.77
C GLU A 88 -14.41 -12.73 13.21
N PHE A 89 -14.72 -12.64 14.51
CA PHE A 89 -15.37 -11.47 15.09
C PHE A 89 -14.60 -10.18 14.79
N TRP A 90 -13.29 -10.16 15.04
CA TRP A 90 -12.45 -8.99 14.78
C TRP A 90 -12.34 -8.62 13.30
N ARG A 91 -12.49 -9.60 12.40
CA ARG A 91 -12.52 -9.34 10.95
C ARG A 91 -13.82 -8.66 10.53
N THR A 92 -14.95 -9.17 11.00
CA THR A 92 -16.27 -8.60 10.71
C THR A 92 -16.45 -7.21 11.32
N ASN A 93 -15.92 -7.00 12.54
CA ASN A 93 -16.08 -5.75 13.28
C ASN A 93 -14.95 -4.74 13.08
N GLN A 94 -14.03 -4.98 12.12
CA GLN A 94 -12.92 -4.09 11.83
C GLN A 94 -13.37 -2.67 11.44
N GLY A 95 -14.54 -2.52 10.80
CA GLY A 95 -15.10 -1.21 10.45
C GLY A 95 -15.70 -0.44 11.63
N ARG A 96 -15.97 -1.11 12.76
CA ARG A 96 -16.52 -0.50 13.99
C ARG A 96 -15.42 -0.19 15.00
N PHE A 97 -14.41 -1.06 15.07
CA PHE A 97 -13.30 -0.96 16.00
C PHE A 97 -11.96 -1.08 15.27
N PRO A 98 -11.57 -0.11 14.43
CA PRO A 98 -10.39 -0.23 13.59
C PRO A 98 -9.08 -0.40 14.38
N ASP A 99 -8.90 0.32 15.48
CA ASP A 99 -7.67 0.26 16.28
C ASP A 99 -7.61 -1.02 17.10
N LEU A 100 -8.73 -1.39 17.74
CA LEU A 100 -8.80 -2.64 18.51
C LEU A 100 -8.66 -3.86 17.60
N ALA A 101 -9.27 -3.87 16.41
CA ALA A 101 -9.13 -4.98 15.48
C ALA A 101 -7.68 -5.16 15.02
N GLN A 102 -6.94 -4.06 14.80
CA GLN A 102 -5.51 -4.12 14.50
C GLN A 102 -4.72 -4.74 15.67
N MET A 103 -5.01 -4.31 16.89
CA MET A 103 -4.36 -4.81 18.10
C MET A 103 -4.69 -6.30 18.34
N ALA A 104 -5.97 -6.66 18.29
CA ALA A 104 -6.48 -8.00 18.50
C ALA A 104 -5.87 -9.00 17.51
N ARG A 105 -5.70 -8.63 16.24
CA ARG A 105 -5.01 -9.47 15.26
C ARG A 105 -3.57 -9.80 15.66
N ARG A 106 -2.85 -8.88 16.32
CA ARG A 106 -1.48 -9.13 16.77
C ARG A 106 -1.44 -10.05 17.98
N TYR A 107 -2.30 -9.81 18.97
CA TYR A 107 -2.28 -10.57 20.22
C TYR A 107 -2.95 -11.95 20.11
N LEU A 108 -3.97 -12.10 19.28
CA LEU A 108 -4.69 -13.37 19.11
C LEU A 108 -4.05 -14.30 18.06
N SER A 109 -3.11 -13.81 17.25
CA SER A 109 -2.41 -14.65 16.27
C SER A 109 -1.20 -15.37 16.86
N ALA A 110 -0.71 -14.94 18.02
CA ALA A 110 0.40 -15.60 18.70
C ALA A 110 -0.07 -16.94 19.32
N PRO A 111 0.66 -18.05 19.09
CA PRO A 111 0.37 -19.30 19.79
C PRO A 111 0.63 -19.14 21.30
N CYS A 112 -0.26 -19.69 22.14
CA CYS A 112 -0.11 -19.61 23.59
C CYS A 112 1.08 -20.42 24.14
N THR A 113 1.70 -21.30 23.35
CA THR A 113 2.74 -22.23 23.81
C THR A 113 3.86 -22.37 22.80
N SER A 114 5.04 -22.80 23.27
CA SER A 114 6.19 -23.19 22.44
C SER A 114 6.00 -24.50 21.67
N THR A 115 4.88 -25.19 21.85
CA THR A 115 4.62 -26.53 21.30
C THR A 115 4.86 -26.61 19.79
N ASP A 116 4.46 -25.57 19.03
CA ASP A 116 4.66 -25.56 17.58
C ASP A 116 6.13 -25.41 17.19
N SER A 117 6.88 -24.62 17.95
CA SER A 117 8.33 -24.49 17.80
C SER A 117 9.04 -25.80 18.16
N GLU A 118 8.65 -26.47 19.24
CA GLU A 118 9.21 -27.78 19.62
C GLU A 118 8.93 -28.86 18.56
N ARG A 119 7.70 -28.90 18.02
CA ARG A 119 7.34 -29.75 16.87
C ARG A 119 8.11 -29.38 15.61
N LEU A 120 8.49 -28.12 15.44
CA LEU A 120 9.34 -27.65 14.34
C LEU A 120 10.77 -28.17 14.49
N PHE A 121 11.38 -27.98 15.66
CA PHE A 121 12.75 -28.45 15.94
C PHE A 121 12.87 -29.98 15.92
N SER A 122 11.88 -30.70 16.46
CA SER A 122 11.84 -32.16 16.38
C SER A 122 11.79 -32.64 14.92
N ALA A 123 11.01 -31.97 14.07
CA ALA A 123 10.96 -32.27 12.65
C ALA A 123 12.24 -31.85 11.90
N ALA A 124 12.92 -30.79 12.36
CA ALA A 124 14.20 -30.34 11.84
C ALA A 124 15.30 -31.39 12.09
N SER A 125 15.30 -32.05 13.24
CA SER A 125 16.20 -33.17 13.53
C SER A 125 16.07 -34.33 12.53
N HIS A 126 14.91 -34.52 11.90
CA HIS A 126 14.74 -35.54 10.85
C HIS A 126 15.26 -35.07 9.47
N VAL A 127 15.33 -33.75 9.25
CA VAL A 127 15.88 -33.15 8.03
C VAL A 127 17.42 -33.15 8.10
N ILE A 128 17.95 -32.80 9.27
CA ILE A 128 19.38 -32.79 9.61
C ILE A 128 19.68 -34.10 10.36
N ASP A 129 19.60 -35.21 9.64
CA ASP A 129 19.92 -36.53 10.18
C ASP A 129 21.41 -36.85 9.97
N GLU A 130 22.03 -37.68 10.82
CA GLU A 130 23.46 -38.03 10.76
C GLU A 130 23.86 -38.62 9.40
N LYS A 131 22.92 -39.30 8.73
CA LYS A 131 23.08 -39.86 7.38
C LYS A 131 23.03 -38.81 6.25
N ARG A 132 22.56 -37.58 6.54
CA ARG A 132 22.43 -36.46 5.59
C ARG A 132 23.32 -35.26 5.97
N ASN A 133 24.47 -35.52 6.58
CA ASN A 133 25.37 -34.50 7.16
C ASN A 133 26.09 -33.56 6.16
N ARG A 134 25.79 -33.64 4.85
CA ARG A 134 26.34 -32.73 3.82
C ARG A 134 25.36 -31.59 3.45
N LEU A 135 24.26 -31.45 4.17
CA LEU A 135 23.27 -30.40 3.94
C LEU A 135 23.72 -29.10 4.63
N SER A 136 23.82 -28.00 3.87
CA SER A 136 24.10 -26.70 4.48
C SER A 136 22.90 -26.20 5.28
N CYS A 137 23.14 -25.42 6.35
CA CYS A 137 22.08 -24.85 7.18
C CYS A 137 21.01 -24.11 6.36
N GLU A 138 21.42 -23.31 5.37
CA GLU A 138 20.51 -22.58 4.48
C GLU A 138 19.56 -23.52 3.71
N LYS A 139 20.06 -24.67 3.23
CA LYS A 139 19.23 -25.64 2.50
C LYS A 139 18.30 -26.39 3.46
N ALA A 140 18.76 -26.68 4.68
CA ALA A 140 17.95 -27.30 5.71
C ALA A 140 16.77 -26.41 6.12
N GLU A 141 17.00 -25.11 6.29
CA GLU A 141 15.97 -24.12 6.58
C GLU A 141 14.89 -24.07 5.48
N LYS A 142 15.30 -23.96 4.21
CA LYS A 142 14.38 -23.96 3.07
C LYS A 142 13.54 -25.25 3.01
N LEU A 143 14.17 -26.40 3.21
CA LEU A 143 13.46 -27.69 3.24
C LEU A 143 12.45 -27.77 4.39
N LEU A 144 12.81 -27.28 5.56
CA LEU A 144 11.93 -27.25 6.73
C LEU A 144 10.74 -26.31 6.48
N PHE A 145 10.99 -25.12 5.92
CA PHE A 145 9.97 -24.16 5.53
C PHE A 145 8.98 -24.78 4.54
N ILE A 146 9.47 -25.39 3.45
CA ILE A 146 8.61 -26.04 2.45
C ILE A 146 7.80 -27.15 3.11
N LYS A 147 8.43 -28.06 3.86
CA LYS A 147 7.76 -29.20 4.50
C LYS A 147 6.62 -28.76 5.43
N LYS A 148 6.83 -27.69 6.19
CA LYS A 148 5.83 -27.19 7.16
C LYS A 148 4.70 -26.42 6.50
N ASN A 149 4.98 -25.67 5.44
CA ASN A 149 3.96 -24.88 4.73
C ASN A 149 3.26 -25.67 3.61
N LEU A 150 3.81 -26.81 3.17
CA LEU A 150 3.22 -27.65 2.12
C LEU A 150 1.72 -27.94 2.32
N PRO A 151 1.23 -28.29 3.53
CA PRO A 151 -0.19 -28.56 3.75
C PRO A 151 -1.09 -27.32 3.58
N LEU A 152 -0.54 -26.11 3.69
CA LEU A 152 -1.29 -24.87 3.45
C LEU A 152 -1.51 -24.62 1.96
N PHE A 153 -0.57 -25.04 1.11
CA PHE A 153 -0.64 -24.85 -0.34
C PHE A 153 -1.39 -25.97 -1.07
N LEU A 154 -1.45 -27.17 -0.48
CA LEU A 154 -2.07 -28.34 -1.11
C LEU A 154 -3.51 -28.62 -0.67
N LYS A 155 -4.04 -27.90 0.32
CA LYS A 155 -5.48 -27.93 0.64
C LYS A 155 -6.25 -27.19 -0.47
N LYS A 156 -6.76 -27.94 -1.44
CA LYS A 156 -7.86 -27.54 -2.34
C LYS A 156 -9.16 -28.17 -1.85
#